data_AF-A0A2T5LTX8-F1
#
_entry.id   AF-A0A2T5LTX8-F1
#
_cell.length_a   1.000
_cell.length_b   1.000
_cell.length_c   1.000
_cell.angle_alpha   90.00
_cell.angle_beta   90.00
_cell.angle_gamma   90.00
#
_symmetry.space_group_name_H-M   'P 1'
#
loop_
_entity.id
_entity.type
_entity.pdbx_description
1 polymer ?
#
loop_
_entity_poly.entity_id
_entity_poly.type
_entity_poly.pdbx_seq_one_letter_code
_entity_poly.pdbx_strand_id
1 'polypeptide(L)'
;MIIAQPQLAINSIPFTTRVYWMRRANAALAELSDSPCPFAAFGSVIVNHTGSTGLGNLICIAVNENSRTGNPSMHGEIAAINNCTAILTDPNGRFRLSPAEAQDAFADLTIYTNAESCPMCASAIRWSGFREYVYGTSIETLIQNGWGQIQILSEEVFEASRDLPSQSRLIGEILTNETDPYFLWQYNPNYSCPHGCHRPENGLICQAK
;
A
#
# COMPACT_ATOMS: atom_id res chain seq x y z
N MET A 1 -0.77 16.63 5.97
CA MET A 1 -1.10 15.21 6.24
C MET A 1 -2.13 15.14 7.36
N ILE A 2 -3.00 14.12 7.40
CA ILE A 2 -3.84 13.85 8.58
C ILE A 2 -3.34 12.57 9.23
N ILE A 3 -2.92 12.66 10.49
CA ILE A 3 -2.69 11.47 11.33
C ILE A 3 -4.05 10.92 11.72
N ALA A 4 -4.29 9.65 11.40
CA ALA A 4 -5.58 9.05 11.66
C ALA A 4 -5.83 8.89 13.16
N GLN A 5 -6.99 9.36 13.64
CA GLN A 5 -7.40 9.21 15.03
C GLN A 5 -8.58 8.24 15.13
N PRO A 6 -8.59 7.32 16.12
CA PRO A 6 -9.62 6.29 16.25
C PRO A 6 -11.06 6.81 16.33
N GLN A 7 -11.25 8.03 16.84
CA GLN A 7 -12.57 8.64 17.04
C GLN A 7 -13.08 9.43 15.83
N LEU A 8 -12.26 9.61 14.79
CA LEU A 8 -12.60 10.47 13.66
C LEU A 8 -13.03 9.66 12.44
N ALA A 9 -14.14 10.08 11.84
CA ALA A 9 -14.47 9.72 10.46
C ALA A 9 -13.88 10.80 9.55
N ILE A 10 -13.12 10.38 8.54
CA ILE A 10 -12.54 11.27 7.53
C ILE A 10 -13.22 10.97 6.20
N ASN A 11 -13.78 11.99 5.55
CA ASN A 11 -14.61 11.86 4.34
C ASN A 11 -15.77 10.84 4.51
N SER A 12 -16.37 10.81 5.69
CA SER A 12 -17.45 9.88 6.08
C SER A 12 -17.03 8.39 6.09
N ILE A 13 -15.73 8.09 6.00
CA ILE A 13 -15.19 6.74 6.15
C ILE A 13 -14.72 6.57 7.62
N PRO A 14 -15.31 5.65 8.39
CA PRO A 14 -14.91 5.39 9.77
C PRO A 14 -13.48 4.84 9.87
N PHE A 15 -12.80 5.13 10.97
CA PHE A 15 -11.48 4.57 11.27
C PHE A 15 -11.46 3.03 11.19
N THR A 16 -12.51 2.36 11.69
CA THR A 16 -12.64 0.89 11.64
C THR A 16 -12.66 0.33 10.21
N THR A 17 -13.24 1.05 9.25
CA THR A 17 -13.19 0.69 7.83
C THR A 17 -11.77 0.82 7.28
N ARG A 18 -11.03 1.87 7.67
CA ARG A 18 -9.62 2.03 7.27
C ARG A 18 -8.74 0.92 7.84
N VAL A 19 -8.96 0.55 9.10
CA VAL A 19 -8.29 -0.59 9.75
C VAL A 19 -8.57 -1.89 9.00
N TYR A 20 -9.81 -2.14 8.59
CA TYR A 20 -10.15 -3.32 7.80
C TYR A 20 -9.33 -3.40 6.49
N TRP A 21 -9.27 -2.31 5.74
CA TRP A 21 -8.52 -2.29 4.47
C TRP A 21 -7.01 -2.31 4.66
N MET A 22 -6.49 -1.73 5.74
CA MET A 22 -5.07 -1.89 6.07
C MET A 22 -4.70 -3.34 6.38
N ARG A 23 -5.55 -4.06 7.13
CA ARG A 23 -5.39 -5.51 7.33
C ARG A 23 -5.51 -6.29 6.02
N ARG A 24 -6.36 -5.83 5.09
CA ARG A 24 -6.46 -6.44 3.75
C ARG A 24 -5.18 -6.27 2.94
N ALA A 25 -4.51 -5.11 3.03
CA ALA A 25 -3.20 -4.89 2.41
C ALA A 25 -2.13 -5.83 3.00
N ASN A 26 -2.10 -6.01 4.32
CA ASN A 26 -1.24 -6.99 4.98
C ASN A 26 -1.55 -8.43 4.55
N ALA A 27 -2.83 -8.81 4.46
CA ALA A 27 -3.26 -10.15 4.04
C ALA A 27 -2.88 -10.46 2.58
N ALA A 28 -2.81 -9.45 1.71
CA ALA A 28 -2.38 -9.63 0.32
C ALA A 28 -0.97 -10.25 0.21
N LEU A 29 -0.10 -10.02 1.20
CA LEU A 29 1.23 -10.63 1.26
C LEU A 29 1.15 -12.14 1.33
N ALA A 30 0.29 -12.69 2.18
CA ALA A 30 0.10 -14.13 2.31
C ALA A 30 -0.59 -14.76 1.09
N GLU A 31 -1.46 -14.00 0.40
CA GLU A 31 -2.20 -14.47 -0.77
C GLU A 31 -1.39 -14.45 -2.07
N LEU A 32 -0.52 -13.44 -2.23
CA LEU A 32 0.16 -13.16 -3.50
C LEU A 32 1.66 -13.43 -3.47
N SER A 33 2.28 -13.59 -2.30
CA SER A 33 3.72 -13.91 -2.20
C SER A 33 3.96 -15.41 -2.20
N ASP A 34 5.06 -15.85 -2.79
CA ASP A 34 5.46 -17.26 -2.82
C ASP A 34 6.09 -17.75 -1.50
N SER A 35 6.10 -16.91 -0.47
CA SER A 35 6.71 -17.17 0.84
C SER A 35 5.89 -16.55 1.96
N PRO A 36 5.78 -17.20 3.13
CA PRO A 36 5.18 -16.60 4.33
C PRO A 36 6.02 -15.46 4.95
N CYS A 37 7.25 -15.26 4.50
CA CYS A 37 8.11 -14.11 4.86
C CYS A 37 8.72 -13.52 3.59
N PRO A 38 7.92 -12.82 2.75
CA PRO A 38 8.48 -12.10 1.61
C PRO A 38 9.42 -11.02 2.13
N PHE A 39 10.63 -10.95 1.57
CA PHE A 39 11.62 -9.97 2.03
C PHE A 39 11.06 -8.54 1.93
N ALA A 40 10.60 -8.14 0.74
CA ALA A 40 9.94 -6.86 0.48
C ALA A 40 8.43 -6.97 0.80
N ALA A 41 8.08 -7.01 2.08
CA ALA A 41 6.71 -7.20 2.58
C ALA A 41 5.81 -5.95 2.42
N PHE A 42 5.80 -5.32 1.24
CA PHE A 42 4.95 -4.17 0.93
C PHE A 42 3.70 -4.64 0.20
N GLY A 43 2.54 -4.40 0.81
CA GLY A 43 1.23 -4.79 0.31
C GLY A 43 0.33 -3.59 0.13
N SER A 44 -0.51 -3.64 -0.92
CA SER A 44 -1.42 -2.56 -1.28
C SER A 44 -2.80 -3.09 -1.65
N VAL A 45 -3.83 -2.29 -1.39
CA VAL A 45 -5.21 -2.54 -1.81
C VAL A 45 -5.84 -1.26 -2.32
N ILE A 46 -6.62 -1.36 -3.39
CA ILE A 46 -7.39 -0.24 -3.95
C ILE A 46 -8.87 -0.55 -3.83
N VAL A 47 -9.61 0.43 -3.28
CA VAL A 47 -11.01 0.28 -2.87
C VAL A 47 -11.80 1.47 -3.37
N ASN A 48 -13.02 1.23 -3.86
CA ASN A 48 -13.99 2.27 -4.10
C ASN A 48 -14.91 2.43 -2.88
N HIS A 49 -14.89 3.59 -2.24
CA HIS A 49 -15.79 3.95 -1.14
C HIS A 49 -17.00 4.79 -1.57
N THR A 50 -17.07 5.25 -2.82
CA THR A 50 -18.23 6.01 -3.34
C THR A 50 -19.43 5.09 -3.56
N GLY A 51 -20.63 5.61 -3.26
CA GLY A 51 -21.90 4.90 -3.49
C GLY A 51 -22.11 3.60 -2.70
N SER A 52 -21.25 3.28 -1.73
CA SER A 52 -21.31 2.04 -0.96
C SER A 52 -21.66 2.29 0.51
N THR A 53 -22.53 1.43 1.06
CA THR A 53 -22.73 1.31 2.50
C THR A 53 -21.75 0.27 3.06
N GLY A 54 -21.13 0.53 4.20
CA GLY A 54 -20.25 -0.43 4.86
C GLY A 54 -18.77 -0.25 4.51
N LEU A 55 -18.09 -1.34 4.11
CA LEU A 55 -16.64 -1.33 3.95
C LEU A 55 -16.17 -0.67 2.64
N GLY A 56 -16.98 -0.68 1.58
CA GLY A 56 -16.53 -0.29 0.23
C GLY A 56 -16.35 -1.49 -0.69
N ASN A 57 -16.09 -1.22 -1.97
CA ASN A 57 -15.95 -2.22 -3.01
C ASN A 57 -14.46 -2.42 -3.37
N LEU A 58 -13.94 -3.63 -3.14
CA LEU A 58 -12.59 -3.99 -3.53
C LEU A 58 -12.43 -3.92 -5.07
N ILE A 59 -11.39 -3.23 -5.53
CA ILE A 59 -10.99 -3.24 -6.95
C ILE A 59 -9.91 -4.30 -7.16
N CYS A 60 -8.79 -4.17 -6.46
CA CYS A 60 -7.69 -5.13 -6.54
C CYS A 60 -6.80 -5.09 -5.28
N ILE A 61 -5.99 -6.15 -5.14
CA ILE A 61 -4.86 -6.22 -4.22
C ILE A 61 -3.57 -6.39 -5.03
N ALA A 62 -2.45 -5.96 -4.47
CA ALA A 62 -1.12 -6.22 -5.01
C ALA A 62 -0.07 -6.23 -3.90
N VAL A 63 1.11 -6.75 -4.24
CA VAL A 63 2.30 -6.76 -3.39
C VAL A 63 3.49 -6.27 -4.20
N ASN A 64 4.61 -5.98 -3.55
CA ASN A 64 5.85 -5.72 -4.27
C ASN A 64 6.24 -6.93 -5.14
N GLU A 65 6.45 -6.69 -6.43
CA GLU A 65 6.79 -7.71 -7.43
C GLU A 65 8.16 -7.47 -8.08
N ASN A 66 9.01 -6.65 -7.48
CA ASN A 66 10.29 -6.27 -8.10
C ASN A 66 11.18 -7.48 -8.39
N SER A 67 11.27 -8.43 -7.46
CA SER A 67 12.04 -9.67 -7.60
C SER A 67 11.37 -10.64 -8.57
N ARG A 68 10.04 -10.74 -8.54
CA ARG A 68 9.26 -11.63 -9.41
C ARG A 68 9.33 -11.20 -10.87
N THR A 69 9.25 -9.91 -11.13
CA THR A 69 9.20 -9.34 -12.49
C THR A 69 10.57 -8.95 -13.04
N GLY A 70 11.57 -8.80 -12.18
CA GLY A 70 12.86 -8.20 -12.53
C GLY A 70 12.81 -6.69 -12.78
N ASN A 71 11.65 -6.05 -12.61
CA ASN A 71 11.50 -4.61 -12.75
C ASN A 71 11.60 -3.92 -11.37
N PRO A 72 12.66 -3.13 -11.10
CA PRO A 72 12.87 -2.52 -9.79
C PRO A 72 11.76 -1.53 -9.38
N SER A 73 10.99 -1.00 -10.34
CA SER A 73 9.90 -0.06 -10.02
C SER A 73 8.59 -0.74 -9.59
N MET A 74 8.47 -2.07 -9.70
CA MET A 74 7.26 -2.82 -9.34
C MET A 74 7.10 -2.97 -7.82
N HIS A 75 7.06 -1.84 -7.12
CA HIS A 75 6.66 -1.75 -5.71
C HIS A 75 5.16 -2.02 -5.56
N GLY A 76 4.70 -2.28 -4.33
CA GLY A 76 3.32 -2.69 -4.08
C GLY A 76 2.27 -1.72 -4.62
N GLU A 77 2.56 -0.41 -4.58
CA GLU A 77 1.69 0.65 -5.07
C GLU A 77 1.65 0.71 -6.60
N ILE A 78 2.81 0.58 -7.26
CA ILE A 78 2.90 0.52 -8.73
C ILE A 78 2.24 -0.76 -9.25
N ALA A 79 2.48 -1.89 -8.60
CA ALA A 79 1.81 -3.14 -8.89
C ALA A 79 0.28 -3.03 -8.72
N ALA A 80 -0.19 -2.35 -7.68
CA ALA A 80 -1.62 -2.10 -7.47
C ALA A 80 -2.22 -1.23 -8.58
N ILE A 81 -1.57 -0.11 -8.95
CA ILE A 81 -2.03 0.75 -10.04
C ILE A 81 -2.12 -0.04 -11.36
N ASN A 82 -1.10 -0.83 -11.68
CA ASN A 82 -1.09 -1.66 -12.89
C ASN A 82 -2.20 -2.71 -12.88
N ASN A 83 -2.32 -3.47 -11.78
CA ASN A 83 -3.30 -4.55 -11.65
C ASN A 83 -4.74 -4.00 -11.71
N CYS A 84 -5.03 -2.95 -10.94
CA CYS A 84 -6.35 -2.33 -10.94
C CYS A 84 -6.71 -1.71 -12.29
N THR A 85 -5.76 -1.06 -12.97
CA THR A 85 -6.01 -0.55 -14.33
C THR A 85 -6.42 -1.70 -15.26
N ALA A 86 -5.69 -2.82 -15.24
CA ALA A 86 -6.03 -3.99 -16.04
C ALA A 86 -7.43 -4.55 -15.73
N ILE A 87 -7.79 -4.64 -14.45
CA ILE A 87 -9.13 -5.10 -14.00
C ILE A 87 -10.24 -4.13 -14.43
N LEU A 88 -10.01 -2.83 -14.31
CA LEU A 88 -10.98 -1.80 -14.69
C LEU A 88 -11.24 -1.81 -16.20
N THR A 89 -10.20 -2.03 -17.00
CA THR A 89 -10.29 -1.99 -18.47
C THR A 89 -10.52 -3.33 -19.15
N ASP A 90 -10.54 -4.45 -18.40
CA ASP A 90 -10.76 -5.77 -19.00
C ASP A 90 -12.11 -5.80 -19.75
N PRO A 91 -12.12 -6.03 -21.08
CA PRO A 91 -13.35 -6.04 -21.88
C PRO A 91 -14.31 -7.17 -21.49
N ASN A 92 -13.81 -8.23 -20.86
CA ASN A 92 -14.60 -9.33 -20.33
C ASN A 92 -14.85 -9.21 -18.82
N GLY A 93 -14.22 -8.22 -18.18
CA GLY A 93 -14.24 -8.02 -16.74
C GLY A 93 -15.54 -7.44 -16.22
N ARG A 94 -15.55 -7.12 -14.93
CA ARG A 94 -16.71 -6.56 -14.24
C ARG A 94 -17.02 -5.12 -14.65
N PHE A 95 -15.99 -4.33 -14.94
CA PHE A 95 -16.11 -2.89 -15.12
C PHE A 95 -16.12 -2.47 -16.59
N ARG A 96 -15.25 -3.05 -17.43
CA ARG A 96 -15.19 -2.84 -18.88
C ARG A 96 -15.09 -1.37 -19.27
N LEU A 97 -14.37 -0.60 -18.46
CA LEU A 97 -14.16 0.82 -18.71
C LEU A 97 -13.25 1.00 -19.91
N SER A 98 -13.52 2.01 -20.73
CA SER A 98 -12.52 2.53 -21.66
C SER A 98 -11.30 3.06 -20.90
N PRO A 99 -10.14 3.22 -21.55
CA PRO A 99 -8.97 3.81 -20.90
C PRO A 99 -9.22 5.19 -20.28
N ALA A 100 -10.06 6.02 -20.91
CA ALA A 100 -10.43 7.34 -20.37
C ALA A 100 -11.30 7.21 -19.11
N GLU A 101 -12.33 6.37 -19.14
CA GLU A 101 -13.18 6.11 -17.97
C GLU A 101 -12.40 5.47 -16.81
N ALA A 102 -11.45 4.59 -17.10
CA ALA A 102 -10.58 4.00 -16.09
C ALA A 102 -9.66 5.04 -15.45
N GLN A 103 -9.13 5.99 -16.22
CA GLN A 103 -8.35 7.11 -15.69
C GLN A 103 -9.19 8.00 -14.78
N ASP A 104 -10.42 8.35 -15.21
CA ASP A 104 -11.34 9.15 -14.40
C ASP A 104 -11.78 8.44 -13.12
N ALA A 105 -11.93 7.11 -13.16
CA ALA A 105 -12.38 6.31 -12.02
C ALA A 105 -11.46 6.44 -10.80
N PHE A 106 -10.15 6.66 -10.97
CA PHE A 106 -9.22 6.81 -9.85
C PHE A 106 -9.62 7.94 -8.89
N ALA A 107 -10.30 8.98 -9.36
CA ALA A 107 -10.81 10.08 -8.53
C ALA A 107 -11.82 9.65 -7.45
N ASP A 108 -12.39 8.45 -7.57
CA ASP A 108 -13.29 7.83 -6.60
C ASP A 108 -12.60 6.77 -5.71
N LEU A 109 -11.38 6.36 -6.07
CA LEU A 109 -10.67 5.26 -5.44
C LEU A 109 -9.80 5.73 -4.29
N THR A 110 -9.62 4.85 -3.31
CA THR A 110 -8.66 4.98 -2.23
C THR A 110 -7.62 3.89 -2.33
N ILE A 111 -6.34 4.26 -2.25
CA ILE A 111 -5.24 3.31 -2.10
C ILE A 111 -4.84 3.21 -0.63
N TYR A 112 -4.76 1.99 -0.13
CA TYR A 112 -4.16 1.66 1.16
C TYR A 112 -2.87 0.89 0.91
N THR A 113 -1.78 1.30 1.55
CA THR A 113 -0.49 0.58 1.55
C THR A 113 -0.02 0.38 2.99
N ASN A 114 0.57 -0.78 3.28
CA ASN A 114 1.01 -1.09 4.65
C ASN A 114 2.21 -0.26 5.12
N ALA A 115 2.92 0.41 4.22
CA ALA A 115 3.92 1.41 4.56
C ALA A 115 3.78 2.67 3.70
N GLU A 116 4.34 3.76 4.19
CA GLU A 116 4.45 5.01 3.47
C GLU A 116 5.22 4.81 2.16
N SER A 117 4.60 5.26 1.08
CA SER A 117 5.14 5.24 -0.25
C SER A 117 6.44 6.03 -0.38
N CYS A 118 7.44 5.40 -0.99
CA CYS A 118 8.65 6.11 -1.41
C CYS A 118 8.30 7.19 -2.45
N PRO A 119 9.20 8.15 -2.72
CA PRO A 119 8.89 9.31 -3.58
C PRO A 119 8.41 8.95 -4.98
N MET A 120 8.89 7.84 -5.55
CA MET A 120 8.42 7.29 -6.82
C MET A 120 6.93 6.91 -6.75
N CYS A 121 6.56 6.14 -5.73
CA CYS A 121 5.20 5.63 -5.56
C CYS A 121 4.25 6.74 -5.14
N ALA A 122 4.66 7.65 -4.25
CA ALA A 122 3.88 8.82 -3.87
C ALA A 122 3.59 9.71 -5.08
N SER A 123 4.58 9.92 -5.96
CA SER A 123 4.39 10.66 -7.21
C SER A 123 3.43 9.94 -8.17
N ALA A 124 3.56 8.62 -8.31
CA ALA A 124 2.65 7.83 -9.14
C ALA A 124 1.21 7.89 -8.62
N ILE A 125 0.98 7.73 -7.32
CA ILE A 125 -0.33 7.88 -6.66
C ILE A 125 -0.92 9.26 -6.95
N ARG A 126 -0.10 10.32 -6.85
CA ARG A 126 -0.54 11.68 -7.12
C ARG A 126 -0.96 11.86 -8.59
N TRP A 127 -0.17 11.35 -9.54
CA TRP A 127 -0.50 11.37 -10.97
C TRP A 127 -1.73 10.55 -11.32
N SER A 128 -1.96 9.43 -10.64
CA SER A 128 -3.17 8.61 -10.79
C SER A 128 -4.44 9.35 -10.32
N GLY A 129 -4.30 10.34 -9.44
CA GLY A 129 -5.43 11.17 -9.02
C GLY A 129 -6.39 10.49 -8.05
N PHE A 130 -5.89 9.56 -7.22
CA PHE A 130 -6.67 8.90 -6.18
C PHE A 130 -7.42 9.91 -5.30
N ARG A 131 -8.63 9.55 -4.85
CA ARG A 131 -9.38 10.33 -3.86
C ARG A 131 -8.61 10.43 -2.54
N GLU A 132 -8.10 9.30 -2.09
CA GLU A 132 -7.37 9.19 -0.83
C GLU A 132 -6.18 8.25 -0.98
N TYR A 133 -5.10 8.60 -0.29
CA TYR A 133 -3.92 7.78 -0.10
C TYR A 133 -3.74 7.57 1.42
N VAL A 134 -3.78 6.31 1.82
CA VAL A 134 -3.74 5.87 3.21
C VAL A 134 -2.55 4.95 3.42
N TYR A 135 -1.73 5.20 4.44
CA TYR A 135 -0.60 4.34 4.76
C TYR A 135 -0.49 3.97 6.25
N GLY A 136 0.23 2.88 6.52
CA GLY A 136 0.55 2.41 7.86
C GLY A 136 1.93 2.88 8.33
N THR A 137 2.92 2.01 8.30
CA THR A 137 4.29 2.27 8.77
C THR A 137 4.90 3.49 8.09
N SER A 138 5.50 4.41 8.85
CA SER A 138 6.10 5.62 8.29
C SER A 138 7.46 5.35 7.61
N ILE A 139 7.88 6.24 6.72
CA ILE A 139 9.20 6.15 6.08
C ILE A 139 10.34 6.29 7.10
N GLU A 140 10.16 7.08 8.17
CA GLU A 140 11.12 7.18 9.26
C GLU A 140 11.28 5.84 9.99
N THR A 141 10.15 5.14 10.23
CA THR A 141 10.17 3.82 10.85
C THR A 141 10.89 2.80 9.96
N LEU A 142 10.67 2.85 8.65
CA LEU A 142 11.42 2.03 7.68
C LEU A 142 12.93 2.30 7.78
N ILE A 143 13.34 3.57 7.73
CA ILE A 143 14.76 3.99 7.80
C ILE A 143 15.41 3.53 9.11
N GLN A 144 14.74 3.73 10.24
CA GLN A 144 15.22 3.30 11.56
C GLN A 144 15.45 1.79 11.63
N ASN A 145 14.74 1.01 10.81
CA ASN A 145 14.85 -0.44 10.74
C ASN A 145 15.68 -0.94 9.54
N GLY A 146 16.50 -0.05 8.96
CA GLY A 146 17.52 -0.42 7.97
C GLY A 146 17.06 -0.44 6.51
N TRP A 147 15.82 -0.03 6.23
CA TRP A 147 15.35 0.09 4.86
C TRP A 147 15.94 1.34 4.19
N GLY A 148 16.59 1.14 3.05
CA GLY A 148 17.06 2.25 2.21
C GLY A 148 15.89 3.02 1.62
N GLN A 149 15.84 4.34 1.86
CA GLN A 149 14.79 5.22 1.37
C GLN A 149 15.39 6.53 0.82
N ILE A 150 14.76 7.07 -0.21
CA ILE A 150 14.92 8.48 -0.56
C ILE A 150 14.08 9.25 0.47
N GLN A 151 14.73 10.07 1.29
CA GLN A 151 14.10 10.77 2.42
C GLN A 151 13.32 12.01 1.97
N ILE A 152 12.33 11.79 1.10
CA ILE A 152 11.31 12.77 0.76
C ILE A 152 10.00 12.13 1.20
N LEU A 153 9.31 12.77 2.14
CA LEU A 153 8.07 12.26 2.70
C LEU A 153 6.96 12.31 1.64
N SER A 154 5.94 11.46 1.81
CA SER A 154 4.73 11.53 1.00
C SER A 154 4.07 12.90 1.08
N GLU A 155 4.14 13.55 2.25
CA GLU A 155 3.65 14.91 2.44
C GLU A 155 4.38 15.91 1.54
N GLU A 156 5.70 15.88 1.48
CA GLU A 156 6.49 16.79 0.64
C GLU A 156 6.15 16.64 -0.85
N VAL A 157 5.99 15.41 -1.33
CA VAL A 157 5.54 15.14 -2.72
C VAL A 157 4.15 15.73 -2.97
N PHE A 158 3.22 15.58 -2.02
CA PHE A 158 1.86 16.10 -2.13
C PHE A 158 1.82 17.63 -2.08
N GLU A 159 2.68 18.25 -1.26
CA GLU A 159 2.81 19.70 -1.19
C GLU A 159 3.42 20.31 -2.45
N ALA A 160 4.40 19.63 -3.07
CA ALA A 160 5.04 20.05 -4.30
C ALA A 160 4.18 19.85 -5.57
N SER A 161 3.01 19.20 -5.45
CA SER A 161 2.17 18.79 -6.59
C SER A 161 0.77 19.41 -6.56
N ARG A 162 0.63 20.59 -5.96
CA ARG A 162 -0.65 21.32 -5.86
C ARG A 162 -1.21 21.79 -7.22
N ASP A 163 -0.37 21.88 -8.24
CA ASP A 163 -0.77 22.27 -9.60
C ASP A 163 -1.50 21.16 -10.37
N LEU A 164 -1.51 19.92 -9.85
CA LEU A 164 -2.26 18.83 -10.45
C LEU A 164 -3.76 18.93 -10.12
N PRO A 165 -4.65 18.58 -11.07
CA PRO A 165 -6.08 18.90 -10.98
C PRO A 165 -6.82 18.13 -9.88
N SER A 166 -6.36 16.94 -9.51
CA SER A 166 -6.96 16.14 -8.45
C SER A 166 -6.56 16.65 -7.06
N GLN A 167 -7.47 16.54 -6.09
CA GLN A 167 -7.23 16.89 -4.68
C GLN A 167 -7.22 15.61 -3.83
N SER A 168 -6.08 14.92 -3.83
CA SER A 168 -5.90 13.67 -3.10
C SER A 168 -5.66 13.92 -1.61
N ARG A 169 -6.41 13.24 -0.74
CA ARG A 169 -6.18 13.33 0.72
C ARG A 169 -5.11 12.33 1.16
N LEU A 170 -4.08 12.82 1.84
CA LEU A 170 -3.04 12.01 2.48
C LEU A 170 -3.37 11.71 3.95
N ILE A 171 -3.42 10.42 4.31
CA ILE A 171 -3.75 9.93 5.66
C ILE A 171 -2.68 8.92 6.08
N GLY A 172 -1.96 9.23 7.15
CA GLY A 172 -0.83 8.42 7.62
C GLY A 172 -1.12 7.64 8.89
N GLU A 173 -0.22 6.69 9.16
CA GLU A 173 -0.08 5.99 10.44
C GLU A 173 -1.32 5.19 10.88
N ILE A 174 -2.03 4.59 9.92
CA ILE A 174 -3.10 3.64 10.21
C ILE A 174 -2.50 2.30 10.64
N LEU A 175 -2.84 1.86 11.85
CA LEU A 175 -2.57 0.49 12.31
C LEU A 175 -1.06 0.13 12.36
N THR A 176 -0.22 1.10 12.74
CA THR A 176 1.25 0.93 12.85
C THR A 176 1.64 -0.24 13.75
N ASN A 177 0.86 -0.51 14.80
CA ASN A 177 1.04 -1.67 15.68
C ASN A 177 0.95 -3.02 14.96
N GLU A 178 0.29 -3.11 13.80
CA GLU A 178 0.25 -4.34 12.97
C GLU A 178 1.07 -4.22 11.69
N THR A 179 1.27 -3.03 11.13
CA THR A 179 2.09 -2.87 9.92
C THR A 179 3.59 -2.88 10.22
N ASP A 180 4.05 -2.23 11.30
CA ASP A 180 5.48 -2.14 11.62
C ASP A 180 6.14 -3.52 11.71
N PRO A 181 5.56 -4.53 12.40
CA PRO A 181 6.16 -5.87 12.49
C PRO A 181 6.54 -6.52 11.15
N TYR A 182 5.90 -6.14 10.04
CA TYR A 182 6.27 -6.64 8.71
C TYR A 182 7.65 -6.19 8.25
N PHE A 183 8.21 -5.12 8.85
CA PHE A 183 9.45 -4.46 8.45
C PHE A 183 10.57 -4.55 9.49
N LEU A 184 10.33 -5.23 10.62
CA LEU A 184 11.27 -5.30 11.74
C LEU A 184 12.23 -6.50 11.70
N TRP A 185 12.04 -7.48 10.81
CA TRP A 185 12.77 -8.75 10.86
C TRP A 185 13.85 -8.92 9.78
N GLN A 186 13.76 -8.17 8.69
CA GLN A 186 14.59 -8.31 7.49
C GLN A 186 16.06 -7.96 7.75
N TYR A 187 16.27 -6.87 8.48
CA TYR A 187 17.60 -6.33 8.79
C TYR A 187 17.96 -6.42 10.28
N ASN A 188 17.14 -7.12 11.07
CA ASN A 188 17.35 -7.30 12.50
C ASN A 188 17.41 -8.80 12.84
N PRO A 189 18.61 -9.37 13.06
CA PRO A 189 18.77 -10.79 13.39
C PRO A 189 18.18 -11.16 14.75
N ASN A 190 17.94 -10.20 15.64
CA ASN A 190 17.35 -10.42 16.96
C ASN A 190 15.82 -10.39 16.95
N TYR A 191 15.20 -9.87 15.89
CA TYR A 191 13.75 -9.88 15.77
C TYR A 191 13.27 -11.26 15.29
N SER A 192 12.13 -11.71 15.81
CA SER A 192 11.57 -13.03 15.50
C SER A 192 11.11 -13.10 14.04
N CYS A 193 11.35 -14.23 13.37
CA CYS A 193 10.83 -14.42 12.02
C CYS A 193 9.30 -14.45 12.01
N PRO A 194 8.66 -14.03 10.89
CA PRO A 194 7.22 -14.17 10.71
C PRO A 194 6.74 -15.61 10.92
N HIS A 195 5.47 -15.76 11.27
CA HIS A 195 4.86 -17.08 11.42
C HIS A 195 5.01 -17.89 10.12
N GLY A 196 5.45 -19.15 10.24
CA GLY A 196 5.76 -19.99 9.07
C GLY A 196 7.19 -19.85 8.55
N CYS A 197 8.01 -18.99 9.15
CA CYS A 197 9.42 -18.84 8.81
C CYS A 197 10.36 -19.15 9.98
N HIS A 198 11.63 -19.41 9.66
CA HIS A 198 12.71 -19.58 10.61
C HIS A 198 13.99 -18.92 10.10
N ARG A 199 14.94 -18.65 11.00
CA ARG A 199 16.28 -18.18 10.66
C ARG A 199 17.25 -19.35 10.83
N PRO A 200 17.95 -19.81 9.78
CA PRO A 200 18.94 -20.89 9.91
C PRO A 200 20.07 -20.50 10.87
N GLU A 201 20.73 -21.49 11.49
CA GLU A 201 21.97 -21.25 12.24
C GLU A 201 23.01 -20.65 11.27
N ASN A 202 23.48 -19.43 11.57
CA ASN A 202 24.34 -18.57 10.73
C ASN A 202 23.67 -17.85 9.55
N GLY A 203 22.34 -17.95 9.40
CA GLY A 203 21.58 -17.18 8.41
C GLY A 203 21.22 -15.78 8.94
N LEU A 204 21.31 -14.76 8.08
CA LEU A 204 20.86 -13.39 8.42
C LEU A 204 19.38 -13.15 8.09
N ILE A 205 18.80 -13.96 7.21
CA ILE A 205 17.48 -13.74 6.61
C ILE A 205 16.53 -14.86 7.02
N CYS A 206 15.27 -14.52 7.31
CA CYS A 206 14.21 -15.49 7.53
C CYS A 206 13.86 -16.24 6.24
N GLN A 207 13.65 -17.54 6.34
CA GLN A 207 13.27 -18.42 5.25
C GLN A 207 12.02 -19.20 5.65
N ALA A 208 11.22 -19.61 4.66
CA ALA A 208 10.07 -20.48 4.89
C ALA A 208 10.53 -21.79 5.55
N LYS A 209 9.73 -22.29 6.50
CA LYS A 209 9.95 -23.59 7.15
C LYS A 209 9.73 -24.76 6.19
#